data_AF-A0A0N1LTI7-F1
#
_entry.id   AF-A0A0N1LTI7-F1
#
_cell.length_a   1.000
_cell.length_b   1.000
_cell.length_c   1.000
_cell.angle_alpha   90.00
_cell.angle_beta   90.00
_cell.angle_gamma   90.00
#
_symmetry.space_group_name_H-M   'P 1'
#
loop_
_entity.id
_entity.type
_entity.pdbx_description
1 polymer ?
#
loop_
_entity_poly.entity_id
_entity_poly.type
_entity_poly.pdbx_seq_one_letter_code
_entity_poly.pdbx_strand_id
1 'polypeptide(L)'
;MPKSVVEEIRSYDTNSVIALAGHPVHAMLVAFPIALVISTLGCDIFYWWSADPFWTRAGLWASGFAFWFGVAAAIAGTAELLAVEGIRQRTTSWTHAIAGVSLVSVAGANWGLRLVDHENVLPVGLMVSALGTVLVALAGWHGGKLVFDHGVGIMVSKED
;
A
#
# COMPACT_ATOMS: atom_id res chain seq x y z
N MET A 1 31.78 17.95 -18.26
CA MET A 1 31.38 16.61 -18.73
C MET A 1 29.86 16.55 -18.79
N PRO A 2 29.25 15.82 -19.73
CA PRO A 2 27.82 15.51 -19.66
C PRO A 2 27.53 14.77 -18.34
N LYS A 3 26.35 15.03 -17.75
CA LYS A 3 25.89 14.32 -16.54
C LYS A 3 25.71 12.84 -16.85
N SER A 4 25.98 11.98 -15.87
CA SER A 4 25.56 10.58 -15.95
C SER A 4 24.04 10.46 -15.88
N VAL A 5 23.46 9.37 -16.40
CA VAL A 5 22.01 9.10 -16.32
C VAL A 5 21.51 9.15 -14.87
N VAL A 6 22.33 8.71 -13.90
CA VAL A 6 21.99 8.75 -12.47
C VAL A 6 21.93 10.18 -11.94
N GLU A 7 22.86 11.05 -12.35
CA GLU A 7 22.86 12.47 -11.98
C GLU A 7 21.69 13.23 -12.60
N GLU A 8 21.28 12.85 -13.82
CA GLU A 8 20.11 13.41 -14.48
C GLU A 8 18.82 13.05 -13.72
N ILE A 9 18.60 11.76 -13.41
CA ILE A 9 17.42 11.29 -12.65
C ILE A 9 17.32 11.97 -11.27
N ARG A 10 18.46 12.18 -10.59
CA ARG A 10 18.53 12.86 -9.29
C ARG A 10 18.19 14.35 -9.37
N SER A 11 18.30 14.98 -10.54
CA SER A 11 18.01 16.40 -10.70
C SER A 11 16.53 16.74 -10.88
N TYR A 12 15.69 15.74 -11.13
CA TYR A 12 14.24 15.93 -11.22
C TYR A 12 13.60 16.20 -9.86
N ASP A 13 12.61 17.10 -9.86
CA ASP A 13 11.78 17.37 -8.70
C ASP A 13 10.93 16.15 -8.32
N THR A 14 10.78 15.93 -7.02
CA THR A 14 10.05 14.80 -6.42
C THR A 14 8.99 15.25 -5.42
N ASN A 15 8.72 16.55 -5.33
CA ASN A 15 7.64 17.09 -4.52
C ASN A 15 6.29 16.57 -5.00
N SER A 16 5.43 16.17 -4.06
CA SER A 16 4.07 15.75 -4.38
C SER A 16 3.22 16.96 -4.76
N VAL A 17 2.54 16.84 -5.90
CA VAL A 17 1.49 17.79 -6.32
C VAL A 17 0.08 17.35 -5.87
N ILE A 18 -0.04 16.14 -5.32
CA ILE A 18 -1.29 15.59 -4.75
C ILE A 18 -1.13 15.57 -3.22
N ALA A 19 -1.07 16.77 -2.65
CA ALA A 19 -0.82 16.97 -1.22
C ALA A 19 -1.97 17.75 -0.55
N LEU A 20 -2.27 17.41 0.70
CA LEU A 20 -3.18 18.14 1.57
C LEU A 20 -2.38 18.78 2.70
N ALA A 21 -2.45 20.10 2.84
CA ALA A 21 -1.66 20.85 3.83
C ALA A 21 -0.15 20.49 3.79
N GLY A 22 0.39 20.26 2.60
CA GLY A 22 1.78 19.86 2.39
C GLY A 22 2.12 18.39 2.65
N HIS A 23 1.13 17.56 2.96
CA HIS A 23 1.31 16.13 3.22
C HIS A 23 0.81 15.33 2.00
N PRO A 24 1.65 14.49 1.36
CA PRO A 24 1.22 13.66 0.24
C PRO A 24 0.01 12.80 0.63
N VAL A 25 -1.09 12.92 -0.13
CA VAL A 25 -2.35 12.23 0.21
C VAL A 25 -2.17 10.72 0.20
N HIS A 26 -1.38 10.20 -0.74
CA HIS A 26 -1.02 8.79 -0.76
C HIS A 26 -0.36 8.33 0.55
N ALA A 27 0.63 9.08 1.06
CA ALA A 27 1.33 8.76 2.30
C ALA A 27 0.41 8.76 3.52
N MET A 28 -0.61 9.62 3.54
CA MET A 28 -1.64 9.61 4.58
C MET A 28 -2.54 8.38 4.48
N LEU A 29 -2.94 7.98 3.26
CA LEU A 29 -3.89 6.91 3.03
C LEU A 29 -3.31 5.51 3.26
N VAL A 30 -2.02 5.29 3.00
CA VAL A 30 -1.41 3.94 3.10
C VAL A 30 -1.42 3.34 4.51
N ALA A 31 -1.54 4.15 5.56
CA ALA A 31 -1.64 3.66 6.93
C ALA A 31 -2.84 2.72 7.13
N PHE A 32 -3.98 3.01 6.50
CA PHE A 32 -5.21 2.24 6.63
C PHE A 32 -5.12 0.82 6.04
N PRO A 33 -4.81 0.62 4.73
CA PRO A 33 -4.72 -0.72 4.17
C PRO A 33 -3.63 -1.55 4.84
N ILE A 34 -2.52 -0.94 5.27
CA ILE A 34 -1.47 -1.65 6.03
C ILE A 34 -2.05 -2.22 7.33
N ALA A 35 -2.63 -1.38 8.18
CA ALA A 35 -3.18 -1.83 9.46
C ALA A 35 -4.31 -2.86 9.27
N LEU A 36 -5.19 -2.67 8.29
CA LEU A 36 -6.35 -3.52 8.06
C LEU A 36 -6.00 -4.88 7.45
N VAL A 37 -4.99 -4.96 6.58
CA VAL A 37 -4.49 -6.26 6.07
C VAL A 37 -3.86 -7.08 7.20
N ILE A 38 -3.03 -6.45 8.04
CA ILE A 38 -2.44 -7.13 9.21
C ILE A 38 -3.54 -7.56 10.19
N SER A 39 -4.55 -6.72 10.40
CA SER A 39 -5.70 -7.05 11.24
C SER A 39 -6.52 -8.21 10.68
N THR A 40 -6.67 -8.30 9.35
CA THR A 40 -7.35 -9.41 8.68
C THR A 40 -6.62 -10.73 8.90
N LEU A 41 -5.28 -10.74 8.78
CA LEU A 41 -4.47 -11.91 9.13
C LEU A 41 -4.63 -12.29 10.61
N GLY A 42 -4.62 -11.30 11.50
CA GLY A 42 -4.87 -11.51 12.92
C GLY A 42 -6.22 -12.18 13.18
N CYS A 43 -7.28 -11.73 12.51
CA CYS A 43 -8.61 -12.33 12.60
C CYS A 43 -8.58 -13.81 12.19
N ASP A 44 -7.90 -14.16 11.09
CA ASP A 44 -7.82 -15.56 10.65
C ASP A 44 -7.05 -16.45 11.62
N ILE A 45 -5.96 -15.94 12.19
CA ILE A 45 -5.17 -16.66 13.20
C ILE A 45 -5.99 -16.87 14.47
N PHE A 46 -6.68 -15.84 14.96
CA PHE A 46 -7.52 -15.97 16.14
C PHE A 46 -8.74 -16.85 15.89
N TYR A 47 -9.34 -16.81 14.71
CA TYR A 47 -10.40 -17.75 14.35
C TYR A 47 -9.89 -19.18 14.33
N TRP A 48 -8.72 -19.42 13.71
CA TRP A 48 -8.12 -20.75 13.67
C TRP A 48 -7.87 -21.33 15.07
N TRP A 49 -7.47 -20.48 16.01
CA TRP A 49 -7.20 -20.91 17.39
C TRP A 49 -8.46 -21.03 18.26
N SER A 50 -9.39 -20.07 18.16
CA SER A 50 -10.53 -19.95 19.09
C SER A 50 -11.85 -20.53 18.57
N ALA A 51 -11.98 -20.70 17.26
CA ALA A 51 -13.24 -20.98 16.57
C ALA A 51 -14.37 -19.96 16.86
N ASP A 52 -14.05 -18.78 17.39
CA ASP A 52 -15.04 -17.75 17.70
C ASP A 52 -15.50 -17.02 16.42
N PRO A 53 -16.80 -17.10 16.04
CA PRO A 53 -17.36 -16.43 14.86
C PRO A 53 -17.24 -14.90 14.86
N PHE A 54 -16.91 -14.28 16.00
CA PHE A 54 -16.54 -12.87 16.03
C PHE A 54 -15.44 -12.54 15.02
N TRP A 55 -14.40 -13.39 14.94
CA TRP A 55 -13.22 -13.13 14.12
C TRP A 55 -13.50 -13.25 12.62
N THR A 56 -14.42 -14.12 12.20
CA THR A 56 -14.80 -14.22 10.78
C THR A 56 -15.52 -12.95 10.31
N ARG A 57 -16.44 -12.42 11.14
CA ARG A 57 -17.15 -11.16 10.88
C ARG A 57 -16.22 -9.95 10.94
N ALA A 58 -15.30 -9.91 11.90
CA ALA A 58 -14.29 -8.85 11.99
C ALA A 58 -13.39 -8.85 10.76
N GLY A 59 -12.90 -10.02 10.33
CA GLY A 59 -12.06 -10.19 9.14
C GLY A 59 -12.78 -9.82 7.84
N LEU A 60 -14.09 -10.07 7.74
CA LEU A 60 -14.92 -9.62 6.59
C LEU A 60 -14.86 -8.10 6.42
N TRP A 61 -15.11 -7.34 7.49
CA TRP A 61 -15.10 -5.88 7.40
C TRP A 61 -13.69 -5.31 7.33
N ALA A 62 -12.72 -5.88 8.05
CA ALA A 62 -11.32 -5.47 7.98
C ALA A 62 -10.77 -5.59 6.54
N SER A 63 -10.98 -6.73 5.88
CA SER A 63 -10.55 -6.93 4.48
C SER A 63 -11.28 -6.00 3.50
N GLY A 64 -12.58 -5.73 3.72
CA GLY A 64 -13.34 -4.79 2.90
C GLY A 64 -12.82 -3.36 3.01
N PHE A 65 -12.57 -2.87 4.22
CA PHE A 65 -11.97 -1.55 4.40
C PHE A 65 -10.52 -1.51 3.88
N ALA A 66 -9.74 -2.59 4.04
CA ALA A 66 -8.40 -2.69 3.47
C ALA A 66 -8.43 -2.50 1.94
N PHE A 67 -9.38 -3.15 1.27
CA PHE A 67 -9.57 -3.01 -0.17
C PHE A 67 -9.92 -1.57 -0.56
N TRP A 68 -10.95 -0.96 0.04
CA TRP A 68 -11.39 0.39 -0.34
C TRP A 68 -10.38 1.48 -0.02
N PHE A 69 -9.74 1.45 1.14
CA PHE A 69 -8.65 2.38 1.44
C PHE A 69 -7.42 2.12 0.55
N GLY A 70 -7.15 0.85 0.21
CA GLY A 70 -6.13 0.48 -0.76
C GLY A 70 -6.39 1.07 -2.15
N VAL A 71 -7.64 1.00 -2.64
CA VAL A 71 -8.07 1.63 -3.90
C VAL A 71 -7.85 3.15 -3.83
N ALA A 72 -8.30 3.80 -2.75
CA ALA A 72 -8.09 5.24 -2.58
C ALA A 72 -6.60 5.62 -2.59
N ALA A 73 -5.76 4.86 -1.87
CA ALA A 73 -4.32 5.06 -1.85
C ALA A 73 -3.68 4.82 -3.22
N ALA A 74 -4.13 3.80 -3.96
CA ALA A 74 -3.63 3.48 -5.29
C ALA A 74 -4.00 4.57 -6.32
N ILE A 75 -5.21 5.15 -6.23
CA ILE A 75 -5.61 6.27 -7.07
C ILE A 75 -4.71 7.49 -6.79
N ALA A 76 -4.54 7.86 -5.52
CA ALA A 76 -3.70 8.98 -5.13
C ALA A 76 -2.23 8.78 -5.59
N GLY A 77 -1.66 7.60 -5.32
CA GLY A 77 -0.27 7.29 -5.69
C GLY A 77 -0.06 7.18 -7.20
N THR A 78 -1.05 6.68 -7.95
CA THR A 78 -0.99 6.66 -9.42
C THR A 78 -1.07 8.07 -9.99
N ALA A 79 -1.94 8.92 -9.44
CA ALA A 79 -2.02 10.33 -9.83
C ALA A 79 -0.68 11.04 -9.60
N GLU A 80 -0.02 10.82 -8.46
CA GLU A 80 1.33 11.34 -8.19
C GLU A 80 2.38 10.82 -9.18
N LEU A 81 2.41 9.50 -9.41
CA LEU A 81 3.34 8.86 -10.35
C LEU A 81 3.20 9.41 -11.78
N LEU A 82 1.98 9.73 -12.21
CA LEU A 82 1.72 10.28 -13.54
C LEU A 82 1.95 11.79 -13.62
N ALA A 83 1.67 12.52 -12.54
CA ALA A 83 1.80 13.98 -12.53
C ALA A 83 3.26 14.45 -12.31
N VAL A 84 4.07 13.71 -11.57
CA VAL A 84 5.43 14.13 -11.19
C VAL A 84 6.48 13.33 -11.96
N GLU A 85 7.15 13.99 -12.90
CA GLU A 85 8.14 13.33 -13.76
C GLU A 85 9.28 12.68 -12.95
N GLY A 86 9.81 13.35 -11.93
CA GLY A 86 10.88 12.79 -11.12
C GLY A 86 10.49 11.50 -10.41
N ILE A 87 9.24 11.38 -9.93
CA ILE A 87 8.75 10.14 -9.35
C ILE A 87 8.72 9.04 -10.44
N ARG A 88 8.23 9.35 -11.64
CA ARG A 88 8.10 8.40 -12.75
C ARG A 88 9.43 7.86 -13.30
N GLN A 89 10.49 8.66 -13.28
CA GLN A 89 11.80 8.27 -13.82
C GLN A 89 12.55 7.25 -12.94
N ARG A 90 12.05 6.94 -11.73
CA ARG A 90 12.70 6.04 -10.77
C ARG A 90 12.10 4.63 -10.86
N THR A 91 12.94 3.62 -11.09
CA THR A 91 12.51 2.21 -11.11
C THR A 91 11.85 1.78 -9.80
N THR A 92 12.35 2.26 -8.66
CA THR A 92 11.77 1.97 -7.34
C THR A 92 10.28 2.36 -7.27
N SER A 93 9.88 3.46 -7.92
CA SER A 93 8.48 3.93 -7.94
C SER A 93 7.57 2.92 -8.62
N TRP A 94 8.00 2.36 -9.74
CA TRP A 94 7.25 1.34 -10.46
C TRP A 94 7.19 0.01 -9.70
N THR A 95 8.29 -0.40 -9.06
CA THR A 95 8.28 -1.61 -8.22
C THR A 95 7.33 -1.47 -7.03
N HIS A 96 7.29 -0.29 -6.41
CA HIS A 96 6.34 0.02 -5.34
C HIS A 96 4.89 0.00 -5.86
N ALA A 97 4.62 0.67 -6.99
CA ALA A 97 3.29 0.72 -7.58
C ALA A 97 2.74 -0.67 -7.96
N ILE A 98 3.58 -1.54 -8.54
CA ILE A 98 3.20 -2.93 -8.87
C ILE A 98 2.86 -3.73 -7.59
N ALA A 99 3.68 -3.60 -6.55
CA ALA A 99 3.41 -4.23 -5.26
C ALA A 99 2.11 -3.71 -4.64
N GLY A 100 1.85 -2.40 -4.73
CA GLY A 100 0.63 -1.75 -4.26
C GLY A 100 -0.63 -2.24 -4.98
N VAL A 101 -0.63 -2.27 -6.32
CA VAL A 101 -1.78 -2.78 -7.10
C VAL A 101 -2.01 -4.27 -6.84
N SER A 102 -0.94 -5.05 -6.71
CA SER A 102 -1.02 -6.45 -6.33
C SER A 102 -1.64 -6.62 -4.94
N LEU A 103 -1.25 -5.79 -3.96
CA LEU A 103 -1.84 -5.76 -2.63
C LEU A 103 -3.34 -5.45 -2.68
N VAL A 104 -3.76 -4.42 -3.42
CA VAL A 104 -5.18 -4.06 -3.59
C VAL A 104 -5.96 -5.21 -4.21
N SER A 105 -5.39 -5.89 -5.21
CA SER A 105 -6.02 -7.03 -5.88
C SER A 105 -6.21 -8.21 -4.91
N VAL A 106 -5.19 -8.52 -4.11
CA VAL A 106 -5.26 -9.57 -3.08
C VAL A 106 -6.23 -9.20 -1.96
N ALA A 107 -6.27 -7.94 -1.51
CA ALA A 107 -7.25 -7.47 -0.53
C ALA A 107 -8.68 -7.60 -1.06
N GLY A 108 -8.91 -7.23 -2.33
CA GLY A 108 -10.20 -7.40 -2.99
C GLY A 108 -10.62 -8.86 -3.14
N ALA A 109 -9.68 -9.74 -3.50
CA ALA A 109 -9.93 -11.18 -3.56
C ALA A 109 -10.28 -11.74 -2.17
N ASN A 110 -9.54 -11.35 -1.13
CA ASN A 110 -9.81 -11.76 0.27
C ASN A 110 -11.21 -11.34 0.72
N TRP A 111 -11.57 -10.07 0.46
CA TRP A 111 -12.90 -9.57 0.79
C TRP A 111 -14.00 -10.28 0.00
N GLY A 112 -13.78 -10.51 -1.30
CA GLY A 112 -14.70 -11.25 -2.17
C GLY A 112 -14.97 -12.68 -1.68
N LEU A 113 -13.93 -13.41 -1.26
CA LEU A 113 -14.08 -14.74 -0.67
C LEU A 113 -14.99 -14.70 0.56
N ARG A 114 -14.81 -13.72 1.44
CA ARG A 114 -15.61 -13.58 2.67
C ARG A 114 -17.03 -13.08 2.40
N LEU A 115 -17.26 -12.29 1.34
CA LEU A 115 -18.61 -11.90 0.93
C LEU A 115 -19.45 -13.10 0.48
N VAL A 116 -18.81 -14.11 -0.13
CA VAL A 116 -19.47 -15.36 -0.53
C VAL A 116 -19.76 -16.23 0.68
N ASP A 117 -18.74 -16.50 1.50
CA ASP A 117 -18.86 -17.32 2.69
C ASP A 117 -17.77 -16.96 3.71
N HIS A 118 -18.11 -16.13 4.70
CA HIS A 118 -17.18 -15.75 5.75
C HIS A 118 -17.06 -16.80 6.85
N GLU A 119 -18.01 -17.73 6.98
CA GLU A 119 -17.97 -18.77 8.02
C GLU A 119 -16.95 -19.87 7.67
N ASN A 120 -16.78 -20.17 6.37
CA ASN A 120 -15.82 -21.15 5.86
C ASN A 120 -14.55 -20.50 5.27
N VAL A 121 -13.96 -19.54 6.00
CA VAL A 121 -12.79 -18.80 5.53
C VAL A 121 -11.48 -19.61 5.52
N LEU A 122 -11.36 -20.65 6.34
CA LEU A 122 -10.13 -21.45 6.45
C LEU A 122 -10.14 -22.66 5.50
N PRO A 123 -8.98 -23.06 4.94
CA PRO A 123 -7.65 -22.43 5.11
C PRO A 123 -7.36 -21.32 4.09
N VAL A 124 -8.19 -21.17 3.05
CA VAL A 124 -7.89 -20.33 1.88
C VAL A 124 -7.78 -18.86 2.25
N GLY A 125 -8.72 -18.31 3.02
CA GLY A 125 -8.69 -16.91 3.45
C GLY A 125 -7.46 -16.58 4.29
N LEU A 126 -7.01 -17.49 5.17
CA LEU A 126 -5.75 -17.33 5.91
C LEU A 126 -4.54 -17.24 4.98
N MET A 127 -4.47 -18.10 3.95
CA MET A 127 -3.39 -18.03 2.95
C MET A 127 -3.40 -16.72 2.17
N VAL A 128 -4.59 -16.24 1.78
CA VAL A 128 -4.75 -14.95 1.09
C VAL A 128 -4.38 -13.78 2.00
N SER A 129 -4.73 -13.83 3.29
CA SER A 129 -4.33 -12.82 4.29
C SER A 129 -2.82 -12.80 4.51
N ALA A 130 -2.18 -13.97 4.56
CA ALA A 130 -0.72 -14.09 4.65
C ALA A 130 -0.03 -13.52 3.41
N LEU A 131 -0.53 -13.83 2.20
CA LEU A 131 -0.05 -13.24 0.96
C LEU A 131 -0.19 -11.71 0.96
N GLY A 132 -1.34 -11.19 1.41
CA GLY A 132 -1.55 -9.74 1.56
C GLY A 132 -0.53 -9.11 2.50
N THR A 133 -0.22 -9.76 3.62
CA THR A 133 0.79 -9.30 4.59
C THR A 133 2.20 -9.27 3.98
N VAL A 134 2.57 -10.28 3.17
CA VAL A 134 3.84 -10.26 2.44
C VAL A 134 3.89 -9.10 1.45
N LEU A 135 2.80 -8.84 0.72
CA LEU A 135 2.71 -7.71 -0.21
C LEU A 135 2.77 -6.36 0.51
N VAL A 136 2.18 -6.22 1.70
CA VAL A 136 2.37 -5.05 2.58
C VAL A 136 3.85 -4.84 2.89
N ALA A 137 4.57 -5.90 3.28
CA ALA A 137 5.99 -5.80 3.60
C ALA A 137 6.81 -5.38 2.37
N LEU A 138 6.55 -5.95 1.20
CA LEU A 138 7.22 -5.59 -0.06
C LEU A 138 6.92 -4.14 -0.46
N ALA A 139 5.64 -3.75 -0.49
CA ALA A 139 5.23 -2.39 -0.81
C ALA A 139 5.83 -1.38 0.18
N GLY A 140 5.81 -1.70 1.48
CA GLY A 140 6.39 -0.88 2.55
C GLY A 140 7.91 -0.73 2.42
N TRP A 141 8.63 -1.80 2.07
CA TRP A 141 10.08 -1.73 1.84
C TRP A 141 10.44 -0.82 0.66
N HIS A 142 9.77 -0.99 -0.49
CA HIS A 142 10.01 -0.14 -1.65
C HIS A 142 9.51 1.31 -1.45
N GLY A 143 8.41 1.49 -0.71
CA GLY A 143 7.90 2.81 -0.32
C GLY A 143 8.86 3.54 0.61
N GLY A 144 9.42 2.83 1.60
CA GLY A 144 10.45 3.37 2.48
C GLY A 144 11.69 3.84 1.71
N LYS A 145 12.16 3.06 0.73
CA LYS A 145 13.27 3.49 -0.15
C LYS A 145 12.95 4.77 -0.92
N LEU A 146 11.71 4.93 -1.41
CA LEU A 146 11.31 6.16 -2.09
C LEU A 146 11.43 7.38 -1.18
N VAL A 147 10.96 7.27 0.07
CA VAL A 147 11.02 8.37 1.03
C VAL A 147 12.45 8.62 1.50
N PHE A 148 13.13 7.59 2.00
CA PHE A 148 14.42 7.74 2.70
C PHE A 148 15.64 7.80 1.78
N ASP A 149 15.65 7.06 0.66
CA ASP A 149 16.80 7.05 -0.26
C ASP A 149 16.63 8.04 -1.43
N HIS A 150 15.39 8.33 -1.81
CA HIS A 150 15.08 9.15 -2.99
C HIS A 150 14.40 10.48 -2.67
N GLY A 151 14.08 10.76 -1.41
CA GLY A 151 13.48 12.02 -0.97
C GLY A 151 12.05 12.27 -1.47
N VAL A 152 11.38 11.25 -2.02
CA VAL A 152 10.04 11.39 -2.57
C VAL A 152 9.05 11.72 -1.45
N GLY A 153 8.27 12.78 -1.64
CA GLY A 153 7.27 13.22 -0.66
C GLY A 153 7.81 14.00 0.53
N ILE A 154 9.12 14.30 0.57
CA ILE A 154 9.71 15.22 1.55
C ILE A 154 9.71 16.62 0.96
N MET A 155 8.82 17.49 1.43
CA MET A 155 8.88 18.91 1.08
C MET A 155 9.95 19.59 1.93
N VAL A 156 11.12 19.83 1.35
CA VAL A 156 12.16 20.66 1.98
C VAL A 156 11.91 22.11 1.60
N SER A 157 11.46 22.91 2.57
CA SER A 157 11.49 24.37 2.53
C SER A 157 12.92 24.82 2.21
N LYS A 158 13.11 25.73 1.25
CA LYS A 158 14.45 26.29 0.96
C LYS A 158 14.94 27.28 2.03
N GLU A 159 14.14 27.54 3.06
CA GLU A 159 14.36 28.67 3.99
C GLU A 159 14.51 28.26 5.47
N ASP A 160 14.71 26.98 5.77
CA ASP A 160 15.04 26.51 7.13
C ASP A 160 16.41 25.80 7.20
#